data_AF-F3B8F1-F1
#
_entry.id   AF-F3B8F1-F1
#
_cell.length_a   1.000
_cell.length_b   1.000
_cell.length_c   1.000
_cell.angle_alpha   90.00
_cell.angle_beta   90.00
_cell.angle_gamma   90.00
#
_symmetry.space_group_name_H-M   'P 1'
#
loop_
_entity.id
_entity.type
_entity.pdbx_description
1 polymer ?
#
loop_
_entity_poly.entity_id
_entity_poly.type
_entity_poly.pdbx_seq_one_letter_code
_entity_poly.pdbx_strand_id
1 'polypeptide(L)' 'MKEDKKNKMIIDSYDYLGNSASSNDCTGLIPSAPVSNSQVQSYEDVYHFTPPEVPIKKCPKDE' A
#
# COMPACT_ATOMS: atom_id res chain seq x y z
N MET A 1 34.37 19.18 14.76
CA MET A 1 33.49 20.15 14.07
C MET A 1 33.67 20.22 12.55
N LYS A 2 34.88 20.36 11.98
CA LYS A 2 35.06 20.38 10.50
C LYS A 2 34.88 19.00 9.85
N GLU A 3 35.32 17.92 10.51
CA GLU A 3 35.15 16.54 10.02
C GLU A 3 33.70 16.08 10.09
N ASP A 4 32.98 16.41 11.17
CA ASP A 4 31.55 16.09 11.31
C ASP A 4 30.71 16.68 10.17
N LYS A 5 31.08 17.88 9.71
CA LYS A 5 30.41 18.57 8.60
C LYS A 5 30.67 17.89 7.25
N LYS A 6 31.89 17.39 7.03
CA LYS A 6 32.25 16.63 5.82
C LYS A 6 31.54 15.28 5.81
N ASN A 7 31.52 14.58 6.95
CA ASN A 7 30.86 13.29 7.07
C ASN A 7 29.36 13.43 6.81
N LYS A 8 28.70 14.46 7.36
CA LYS A 8 27.30 14.75 7.05
C LYS A 8 27.06 15.03 5.57
N MET A 9 27.89 15.87 4.96
CA MET A 9 27.76 16.18 3.52
C MET A 9 27.89 14.93 2.64
N ILE A 10 28.78 14.00 2.99
CA ILE A 10 28.93 12.72 2.29
C ILE A 10 27.66 11.89 2.47
N ILE A 11 27.16 11.73 3.71
CA ILE A 11 25.93 10.97 4.00
C ILE A 11 24.74 11.53 3.21
N ASP A 12 24.52 12.85 3.28
CA ASP A 12 23.42 13.54 2.58
C ASP A 12 23.55 13.37 1.06
N SER A 13 24.77 13.33 0.53
CA SER A 13 25.00 13.14 -0.90
C SER A 13 24.65 11.74 -1.41
N TYR A 14 24.51 10.74 -0.53
CA TYR A 14 24.14 9.37 -0.88
C TYR A 14 22.71 8.99 -0.46
N ASP A 15 21.96 9.92 0.14
CA ASP A 15 20.57 9.72 0.56
C ASP A 15 19.56 10.05 -0.57
N TYR A 16 19.77 9.48 -1.75
CA TYR A 16 18.93 9.73 -2.93
C TYR A 16 17.48 9.21 -2.74
N LEU A 17 17.30 8.24 -1.85
CA LEU A 17 16.02 7.60 -1.57
C LEU A 17 15.29 8.23 -0.36
N GLY A 18 15.96 9.03 0.48
CA GLY A 18 15.35 9.67 1.65
C GLY A 18 14.17 10.58 1.30
N ASN A 19 14.21 11.22 0.12
CA ASN A 19 13.10 12.01 -0.42
C ASN A 19 12.21 11.25 -1.43
N SER A 20 12.54 9.99 -1.76
CA SER A 20 11.71 9.17 -2.66
C SER A 20 10.47 8.62 -1.96
N ALA A 21 10.47 8.57 -0.63
CA ALA A 21 9.28 8.36 0.18
C ALA A 21 8.43 9.64 0.22
N SER A 22 7.77 9.99 -0.88
CA SER A 22 6.74 11.01 -0.86
C SER A 22 5.60 10.53 0.05
N SER A 23 5.28 11.28 1.09
CA SER A 23 4.11 11.00 1.95
C SER A 23 2.78 11.08 1.18
N ASN A 24 2.81 11.52 -0.08
CA ASN A 24 1.69 11.60 -1.00
C ASN A 24 1.72 10.49 -2.06
N ASP A 25 2.43 9.38 -1.81
CA ASP A 25 2.29 8.17 -2.62
C ASP A 25 0.86 7.64 -2.46
N CYS A 26 -0.03 8.13 -3.33
CA CYS A 26 -1.41 7.68 -3.45
C CYS A 26 -1.40 6.29 -4.10
N THR A 27 -0.97 5.27 -3.36
CA THR A 27 -0.94 3.86 -3.79
C THR A 27 -2.32 3.33 -4.21
N GLY A 28 -3.39 4.10 -4.05
CA GLY A 28 -4.77 3.67 -4.25
C GLY A 28 -5.22 2.62 -3.24
N LEU A 29 -4.34 2.21 -2.31
CA LEU A 29 -4.67 1.29 -1.25
C LEU A 29 -5.45 2.05 -0.19
N ILE A 30 -6.59 1.49 0.21
CA ILE A 30 -7.40 2.03 1.31
C ILE A 30 -6.49 2.02 2.55
N PRO A 31 -6.22 3.19 3.17
CA PRO A 31 -5.21 3.33 4.23
C PRO A 31 -5.55 2.57 5.52
N SER A 32 -6.78 2.06 5.63
CA SER A 32 -7.25 1.24 6.73
C SER A 32 -8.32 0.27 6.27
N ALA A 33 -8.45 -0.87 6.94
CA ALA A 33 -9.62 -1.73 6.75
C ALA A 33 -10.90 -0.95 7.07
N PRO A 34 -11.99 -1.17 6.32
CA PRO A 34 -13.28 -0.54 6.60
C PRO A 34 -13.75 -0.96 8.00
N VAL A 35 -14.21 0.02 8.78
CA VAL A 35 -14.58 -0.19 10.20
C VAL A 35 -16.04 -0.65 10.34
N SER A 36 -16.84 -0.49 9.28
CA SER A 36 -18.26 -0.81 9.29
C SER A 36 -18.75 -1.26 7.91
N ASN A 37 -19.86 -2.00 7.89
CA ASN A 37 -20.47 -2.51 6.65
C ASN A 37 -20.95 -1.38 5.72
N SER A 38 -21.40 -0.24 6.26
CA SER A 38 -21.80 0.91 5.44
C SER A 38 -20.62 1.50 4.68
N GLN A 39 -19.43 1.51 5.30
CA GLN A 39 -18.22 2.00 4.66
C GLN A 39 -17.79 1.08 3.52
N VAL A 40 -17.91 -0.25 3.69
CA VAL A 40 -17.67 -1.23 2.63
C VAL A 40 -18.57 -0.97 1.42
N GLN A 41 -19.88 -0.79 1.66
CA GLN A 41 -20.85 -0.52 0.59
C GLN A 41 -20.53 0.78 -0.15
N SER A 42 -20.22 1.85 0.57
CA SER A 42 -19.84 3.13 -0.04
C SER A 42 -18.60 3.05 -0.92
N TYR A 43 -17.64 2.15 -0.61
CA TYR A 43 -16.47 1.94 -1.48
C TYR A 43 -16.84 1.13 -2.72
N GLU A 44 -17.67 0.10 -2.57
CA GLU A 44 -18.13 -0.74 -3.69
C GLU A 44 -18.94 0.06 -4.73
N ASP A 45 -19.75 1.04 -4.27
CA ASP A 45 -20.52 1.95 -5.13
C ASP A 45 -19.62 2.77 -6.06
N VAL A 46 -18.39 3.08 -5.65
CA VAL A 46 -17.43 3.86 -6.44
C VAL A 46 -16.59 2.94 -7.34
N TYR A 47 -16.14 1.80 -6.81
CA TYR A 47 -15.34 0.83 -7.54
C TYR A 47 -15.43 -0.57 -6.91
N HIS A 48 -15.62 -1.58 -7.76
CA HIS A 48 -15.65 -2.98 -7.33
C HIS A 48 -14.23 -3.46 -7.06
N PHE A 49 -13.83 -3.47 -5.78
CA PHE A 49 -12.47 -3.82 -5.37
C PHE A 49 -12.28 -5.32 -5.15
N THR A 50 -13.37 -6.07 -5.00
CA THR A 50 -13.33 -7.52 -4.78
C THR A 50 -13.31 -8.27 -6.12
N PRO A 51 -12.57 -9.39 -6.22
CA PRO A 51 -12.67 -10.27 -7.38
C PRO A 51 -14.12 -10.77 -7.55
N PRO A 52 -14.60 -10.99 -8.78
CA PRO A 52 -15.91 -11.57 -9.01
C PRO A 52 -16.06 -12.89 -8.26
N GLU A 53 -17.20 -13.10 -7.62
CA GLU A 53 -17.50 -14.37 -6.97
C GLU A 53 -17.60 -15.47 -8.03
N VAL A 54 -16.53 -16.27 -8.15
CA VAL A 54 -16.53 -17.45 -9.01
C VAL A 54 -17.12 -18.63 -8.23
N PRO A 55 -18.14 -19.32 -8.77
CA PRO A 55 -18.67 -20.50 -8.11
C PRO A 55 -17.57 -21.56 -8.00
N ILE A 56 -17.27 -22.00 -6.77
CA ILE A 56 -16.28 -23.05 -6.54
C ILE A 56 -16.82 -24.34 -7.13
N LYS A 57 -16.27 -24.79 -8.26
CA LYS A 57 -16.46 -26.17 -8.71
C LYS A 57 -15.78 -27.06 -7.69
N LYS A 58 -16.56 -27.80 -6.89
CA LYS A 58 -15.99 -28.86 -6.05
C LYS A 58 -15.30 -29.85 -6.99
N CYS A 59 -13.98 -29.98 -6.89
CA CYS A 59 -13.31 -31.13 -7.47
C CYS A 59 -13.92 -32.39 -6.81
N PRO A 60 -14.25 -33.44 -7.59
CA PRO A 60 -14.62 -34.73 -7.01
C PRO A 60 -13.55 -35.11 -6.00
N LYS A 61 -13.95 -35.42 -4.76
CA LYS A 61 -13.05 -36.13 -3.86
C LYS A 61 -12.95 -37.54 -4.43
N ASP A 62 -11.76 -37.94 -4.83
CA ASP A 62 -11.47 -39.34 -5.09
C ASP A 62 -11.71 -40.10 -3.76
N GLU A 63 -12.69 -41.00 -3.76
CA GLU A 63 -12.99 -41.93 -2.64
C GLU A 63 -11.97 -43.07 -2.58
#